data_AF-A0A1A8QVM6-F1
#
_entry.id   AF-A0A1A8QVM6-F1
#
_cell.length_a   1.000
_cell.length_b   1.000
_cell.length_c   1.000
_cell.angle_alpha   90.00
_cell.angle_beta   90.00
_cell.angle_gamma   90.00
#
_symmetry.space_group_name_H-M   'P 1'
#
loop_
_entity.id
_entity.type
_entity.pdbx_description
1 polymer ?
#
loop_
_entity_poly.entity_id
_entity_poly.type
_entity_poly.pdbx_seq_one_letter_code
_entity_poly.pdbx_strand_id
1 'polypeptide(L)' 'MDITGSSYKESTQNGRMDGEGEYTFPTDTKYVGGMKDGMFHGKGVLFFPNGSKYEATWENGLAIKGSLKFADGLQYR' A
#
# COMPACT_ATOMS: atom_id res chain seq x y z
N MET A 1 12.39 -16.34 27.24
CA MET A 1 11.14 -17.01 26.84
C MET A 1 10.64 -16.31 25.60
N ASP A 2 11.01 -16.91 24.49
CA ASP A 2 10.75 -16.52 23.12
C ASP A 2 9.26 -16.65 22.75
N ILE A 3 8.89 -15.94 21.67
CA ILE A 3 7.85 -16.23 20.64
C ILE A 3 6.37 -16.30 21.10
N THR A 4 5.35 -15.74 20.46
CA THR A 4 5.08 -15.28 19.08
C THR A 4 3.65 -14.72 19.06
N GLY A 5 3.37 -13.65 18.31
CA GLY A 5 1.97 -13.22 18.15
C GLY A 5 1.70 -12.08 17.17
N SER A 6 2.71 -11.52 16.52
CA SER A 6 2.48 -10.63 15.39
C SER A 6 2.12 -11.48 14.18
N SER A 7 0.83 -11.74 14.01
CA SER A 7 0.26 -12.42 12.84
C SER A 7 0.51 -11.58 11.58
N TYR A 8 1.62 -11.84 10.89
CA TYR A 8 1.81 -11.38 9.52
C TYR A 8 0.98 -12.29 8.61
N LYS A 9 -0.20 -11.79 8.25
CA LYS A 9 -1.06 -12.37 7.20
C LYS A 9 -0.38 -12.17 5.84
N GLU A 10 0.61 -12.99 5.52
CA GLU A 10 1.04 -13.12 4.13
C GLU A 10 0.09 -14.09 3.44
N SER A 11 -0.95 -13.53 2.84
CA SER A 11 -1.89 -14.26 1.97
C SER A 11 -1.29 -14.32 0.56
N THR A 12 -0.09 -14.88 0.41
CA THR A 12 0.54 -15.12 -0.89
C THR A 12 0.17 -16.52 -1.38
N GLN A 13 -1.12 -16.72 -1.65
CA GLN A 13 -1.57 -17.94 -2.29
C GLN A 13 -1.25 -17.81 -3.80
N ASN A 14 -0.31 -18.63 -4.30
CA ASN A 14 -0.02 -18.89 -5.72
C ASN A 14 0.98 -18.03 -6.52
N GLY A 15 2.02 -17.43 -5.93
CA GLY A 15 3.20 -16.95 -6.70
C GLY A 15 2.91 -15.88 -7.77
N ARG A 16 1.67 -15.46 -7.88
CA ARG A 16 1.17 -14.27 -8.52
C ARG A 16 1.00 -13.29 -7.37
N MET A 17 1.46 -12.06 -7.56
CA MET A 17 1.18 -10.98 -6.62
C MET A 17 -0.29 -10.62 -6.77
N ASP A 18 -1.18 -11.54 -6.40
CA ASP A 18 -2.61 -11.36 -6.29
C ASP A 18 -2.98 -11.38 -4.80
N GLY A 19 -3.49 -10.26 -4.31
CA GLY A 19 -3.81 -10.07 -2.89
C GLY A 19 -3.30 -8.75 -2.34
N GLU A 20 -3.44 -8.58 -1.03
CA GLU A 20 -2.89 -7.42 -0.31
C GLU A 20 -1.38 -7.61 -0.09
N GLY A 21 -0.58 -6.64 -0.53
CA GLY A 21 0.87 -6.65 -0.39
C GLY A 21 1.40 -5.28 -0.01
N GLU A 22 2.59 -5.27 0.58
CA GLU A 22 3.35 -4.05 0.78
C GLU A 22 4.51 -3.98 -0.23
N TYR A 23 4.72 -2.80 -0.81
CA TYR A 23 5.82 -2.53 -1.71
C TYR A 23 6.58 -1.31 -1.23
N THR A 24 7.84 -1.50 -0.87
CA THR A 24 8.71 -0.38 -0.46
C THR A 24 9.51 0.10 -1.66
N PHE A 25 9.29 1.35 -2.04
CA PHE A 25 10.03 2.04 -3.08
C PHE A 25 11.42 2.46 -2.58
N PRO A 26 12.40 2.63 -3.49
CA PRO A 26 13.73 3.17 -3.16
C PRO A 26 13.70 4.62 -2.64
N THR A 27 12.56 5.31 -2.74
CA THR A 27 12.32 6.66 -2.20
C THR A 27 11.83 6.65 -0.75
N ASP A 28 12.05 5.55 -0.01
CA ASP A 28 11.49 5.29 1.34
C ASP A 28 9.95 5.38 1.42
N THR A 29 9.29 5.34 0.27
CA THR A 29 7.83 5.36 0.19
C THR A 29 7.33 3.92 0.29
N LYS A 30 6.33 3.65 1.12
CA LYS A 30 5.74 2.32 1.27
C LYS A 30 4.34 2.30 0.70
N TYR A 31 4.09 1.49 -0.31
CA TYR A 31 2.74 1.16 -0.72
C TYR A 31 2.23 0.00 0.12
N VAL A 32 0.98 0.07 0.56
CA VAL A 32 0.27 -1.03 1.19
C VAL A 32 -1.11 -1.11 0.55
N GLY A 33 -1.39 -2.21 -0.16
CA GLY A 33 -2.66 -2.32 -0.87
C GLY A 33 -2.77 -3.57 -1.71
N GLY A 34 -3.89 -3.66 -2.43
CA GLY A 34 -4.11 -4.75 -3.36
C GLY A 34 -3.16 -4.69 -4.56
N MET A 35 -2.62 -5.83 -4.91
CA MET A 35 -1.89 -6.07 -6.15
C MET A 35 -2.58 -7.21 -6.89
N LYS A 36 -2.55 -7.16 -8.20
CA LYS A 36 -3.04 -8.22 -9.08
C LYS A 36 -2.09 -8.33 -10.26
N ASP A 37 -1.55 -9.53 -10.46
CA ASP A 37 -0.63 -9.82 -11.58
C ASP A 37 0.63 -8.91 -11.59
N GLY A 38 1.09 -8.48 -10.40
CA GLY A 38 2.23 -7.56 -10.27
C GLY A 38 1.91 -6.09 -10.55
N MET A 39 0.64 -5.75 -10.77
CA MET A 39 0.17 -4.37 -10.91
C MET A 39 -0.67 -3.94 -9.69
N PHE A 40 -0.61 -2.66 -9.33
CA PHE A 40 -1.49 -2.12 -8.28
C PHE A 40 -2.96 -2.25 -8.69
N HIS A 41 -3.78 -2.82 -7.81
CA HIS A 41 -5.18 -3.09 -8.09
C HIS A 41 -6.03 -3.04 -6.82
N GLY A 42 -7.19 -2.41 -6.88
CA GLY A 42 -8.05 -2.18 -5.73
C GLY A 42 -7.54 -1.02 -4.86
N LYS A 43 -7.85 -1.04 -3.57
CA LYS A 43 -7.48 0.06 -2.65
C LYS A 43 -6.03 -0.12 -2.18
N GLY A 44 -5.27 0.97 -2.18
CA GLY A 44 -3.91 1.00 -1.65
C GLY A 44 -3.53 2.36 -1.10
N VAL A 45 -2.57 2.35 -0.19
CA VAL A 45 -2.10 3.53 0.54
C VAL A 45 -0.60 3.65 0.36
N LEU A 46 -0.13 4.77 -0.18
CA LEU A 46 1.29 5.12 -0.18
C LEU A 46 1.60 5.91 1.08
N PHE A 47 2.54 5.44 1.88
CA PHE A 47 3.12 6.11 3.01
C PHE A 47 4.42 6.75 2.56
N PHE A 48 4.51 8.06 2.68
CA PHE A 48 5.71 8.81 2.34
C PHE A 48 6.59 8.97 3.59
N PRO A 49 7.92 9.07 3.42
CA PRO A 49 8.85 9.27 4.54
C PRO A 49 8.63 10.61 5.26
N ASN A 50 7.99 11.58 4.60
CA ASN A 50 7.59 12.85 5.19
C ASN A 50 6.37 12.73 6.14
N GLY A 51 5.81 11.52 6.34
CA GLY A 51 4.62 11.25 7.15
C GLY A 51 3.29 11.44 6.41
N SER A 52 3.32 11.84 5.13
CA SER A 52 2.12 11.94 4.31
C SER A 52 1.64 10.55 3.90
N LYS A 53 0.34 10.42 3.66
CA LYS A 53 -0.27 9.20 3.15
C LYS A 53 -1.17 9.50 1.97
N TYR A 54 -1.07 8.72 0.91
CA TYR A 54 -1.91 8.83 -0.28
C TYR A 54 -2.76 7.58 -0.41
N GLU A 55 -4.02 7.73 -0.07
CA GLU A 55 -5.01 6.65 -0.16
C GLU A 55 -5.63 6.72 -1.55
N ALA A 56 -5.37 5.73 -2.39
CA ALA A 56 -5.92 5.66 -3.73
C ALA A 56 -6.48 4.29 -4.10
N THR A 57 -7.45 4.30 -5.00
CA THR A 57 -7.93 3.11 -5.68
C THR A 57 -7.18 3.01 -7.01
N TRP A 58 -6.63 1.83 -7.26
CA TRP A 58 -5.80 1.48 -8.38
C TRP A 58 -6.53 0.47 -9.26
N GLU A 59 -6.41 0.59 -10.57
CA GLU A 59 -6.96 -0.34 -11.53
C GLU A 59 -5.94 -0.53 -12.65
N ASN A 60 -5.45 -1.76 -12.82
CA ASN A 60 -4.40 -2.10 -13.79
C ASN A 60 -3.14 -1.21 -13.68
N GLY A 61 -2.73 -0.88 -12.45
CA GLY A 61 -1.59 0.01 -12.19
C GLY A 61 -1.89 1.51 -12.27
N LEU A 62 -3.11 1.91 -12.62
CA LEU A 62 -3.51 3.33 -12.72
C LEU A 62 -4.33 3.75 -11.50
N ALA A 63 -3.97 4.87 -10.87
CA ALA A 63 -4.78 5.45 -9.81
C ALA A 63 -6.06 6.07 -10.40
N ILE A 64 -7.21 5.43 -10.19
CA ILE A 64 -8.52 5.93 -10.65
C ILE A 64 -9.06 7.03 -9.73
N LYS A 65 -8.74 6.96 -8.44
CA LYS A 65 -9.18 7.95 -7.44
C LYS A 65 -8.25 7.93 -6.25
N GLY A 66 -7.71 9.09 -5.90
CA GLY A 66 -6.81 9.24 -4.77
C GLY A 66 -7.20 10.37 -3.83
N SER A 67 -6.72 10.29 -2.59
CA SER A 67 -6.80 11.34 -1.59
C SER A 67 -5.46 11.41 -0.88
N LEU A 68 -4.76 12.53 -1.07
CA LEU A 68 -3.50 12.81 -0.40
C LEU A 68 -3.78 13.47 0.95
N LYS A 69 -3.31 12.84 2.02
CA LYS A 69 -3.30 13.41 3.37
C LYS A 69 -1.86 13.72 3.72
N PHE A 70 -1.55 14.99 3.89
CA PHE A 70 -0.22 15.42 4.30
C PHE A 70 -0.03 15.22 5.80
N ALA A 71 1.21 14.97 6.23
CA ALA A 71 1.57 14.84 7.65
C ALA A 71 1.19 16.09 8.47
N ASP A 72 1.18 17.25 7.81
CA ASP A 72 0.89 18.56 8.39
C ASP A 72 -0.60 18.80 8.70
N GLY A 73 -1.48 17.83 8.44
CA GLY A 73 -2.93 17.97 8.64
C GLY A 73 -3.63 18.84 7.57
N LEU A 74 -2.89 19.46 6.65
CA LEU A 74 -3.43 20.11 5.47
C LEU A 74 -4.00 19.03 4.53
N GLN A 75 -5.33 18.93 4.45
CA GLN A 75 -6.03 18.04 3.53
C GLN A 75 -6.38 18.84 2.27
N TYR A 76 -5.91 18.42 1.08
CA TYR A 76 -6.31 19.04 -0.18
C TYR A 76 -7.61 18.37 -0.67
N ARG A 77 -8.69 19.16 -0.82
CA ARG A 77 -10.06 18.71 -1.17
C ARG A 77 -10.44 19.16 -2.57
#